data_AF-A0A0W1A5F5-F1
#
_entry.id   AF-A0A0W1A5F5-F1
#
_cell.length_a   1.000
_cell.length_b   1.000
_cell.length_c   1.000
_cell.angle_alpha   90.00
_cell.angle_beta   90.00
_cell.angle_gamma   90.00
#
_symmetry.space_group_name_H-M   'P 1'
#
loop_
_entity.id
_entity.type
_entity.pdbx_description
1 polymer ?
#
loop_
_entity_poly.entity_id
_entity_poly.type
_entity_poly.pdbx_seq_one_letter_code
_entity_poly.pdbx_strand_id
1 'polypeptide(L)'
;MYQDKVDNSSTLPRKQSYVLDYPDESDLPDFLYYVRHEDAMAEIYFEEDVEKLDDETIQLFKHNGKLLHKNNTRCDLMLVLRDNGKIIGFIELRLSKNPEMLPQLFSLFMNESYRRKGLSNLMMVYALDFLVHSGQNNMTVSPTAESLTVYNKFGFYPPEFDEDNDALKKWFEKTESERLDDLVDDPSEFLMMDLKNQSCRAAFESHCKKASQYFVKFDISKRLKDDLKTDVFEWRKKAVTPISLSKSGLGVLGAVDGKKKRKVDQIEPDLSQDSEPRPPDSP
;
A
#
# COMPACT_ATOMS: atom_id res chain seq x y z
N MET A 1 -45.57 2.43 -50.62
CA MET A 1 -44.17 2.90 -50.62
C MET A 1 -43.75 3.11 -49.19
N TYR A 2 -42.61 2.54 -48.83
CA TYR A 2 -42.17 2.29 -47.45
C TYR A 2 -41.94 3.60 -46.66
N GLN A 3 -42.42 3.61 -45.42
CA GLN A 3 -41.99 4.54 -44.37
C GLN A 3 -40.81 3.88 -43.63
N ASP A 4 -39.66 4.54 -43.68
CA ASP A 4 -38.49 4.20 -42.86
C ASP A 4 -38.78 4.49 -41.38
N LYS A 5 -38.68 3.44 -40.55
CA LYS A 5 -38.51 3.58 -39.10
C LYS A 5 -37.01 3.64 -38.82
N VAL A 6 -36.52 4.83 -38.47
CA VAL A 6 -35.20 5.00 -37.87
C VAL A 6 -35.37 4.81 -36.36
N ASP A 7 -34.97 3.63 -35.86
CA ASP A 7 -34.80 3.38 -34.43
C ASP A 7 -33.62 4.21 -33.91
N ASN A 8 -33.91 5.42 -33.42
CA ASN A 8 -32.99 6.18 -32.59
C ASN A 8 -32.97 5.58 -31.18
N SER A 9 -32.16 4.53 -30.97
CA SER A 9 -31.77 4.14 -29.61
C SER A 9 -30.78 5.17 -29.07
N SER A 10 -31.27 6.29 -28.55
CA SER A 10 -30.48 7.23 -27.75
C SER A 10 -30.13 6.57 -26.42
N THR A 11 -29.05 5.80 -26.39
CA THR A 11 -28.41 5.40 -25.13
C THR A 11 -27.93 6.66 -24.43
N LEU A 12 -28.69 7.12 -23.44
CA LEU A 12 -28.24 8.14 -22.49
C LEU A 12 -26.86 7.72 -21.95
N PRO A 13 -25.87 8.64 -21.91
CA PRO A 13 -24.56 8.30 -21.36
C PRO A 13 -24.74 7.81 -19.92
N ARG A 14 -24.29 6.58 -19.65
CA ARG A 14 -24.27 6.02 -18.30
C ARG A 14 -23.59 7.04 -17.39
N LYS A 15 -24.23 7.38 -16.29
CA LYS A 15 -23.69 8.27 -15.27
C LYS A 15 -22.39 7.63 -14.77
N GLN A 16 -21.24 8.20 -15.14
CA GLN A 16 -19.94 7.76 -14.62
C GLN A 16 -19.97 7.86 -13.10
N SER A 17 -19.62 6.76 -12.46
CA SER A 17 -19.63 6.64 -11.01
C SER A 17 -18.32 6.02 -10.60
N TYR A 18 -17.31 6.87 -10.44
CA TYR A 18 -16.00 6.44 -10.02
C TYR A 18 -16.03 6.02 -8.55
N VAL A 19 -15.51 4.84 -8.24
CA VAL A 19 -15.38 4.35 -6.85
C VAL A 19 -13.94 3.94 -6.61
N LEU A 20 -13.30 4.58 -5.63
CA LEU A 20 -12.00 4.17 -5.11
C LEU A 20 -12.20 3.16 -3.97
N ASP A 21 -11.55 2.01 -4.07
CA ASP A 21 -11.67 0.92 -3.10
C ASP A 21 -10.43 0.01 -3.14
N TYR A 22 -10.41 -1.01 -2.29
CA TYR A 22 -9.52 -2.17 -2.44
C TYR A 22 -10.02 -3.13 -3.54
N PRO A 23 -9.14 -3.94 -4.15
CA PRO A 23 -9.54 -5.08 -4.96
C PRO A 23 -10.13 -6.19 -4.08
N ASP A 24 -10.80 -7.15 -4.72
CA ASP A 24 -11.17 -8.44 -4.16
C ASP A 24 -10.94 -9.56 -5.20
N GLU A 25 -11.15 -10.83 -4.84
CA GLU A 25 -10.89 -11.96 -5.74
C GLU A 25 -11.64 -11.89 -7.08
N SER A 26 -12.80 -11.23 -7.13
CA SER A 26 -13.59 -11.11 -8.36
C SER A 26 -12.98 -10.14 -9.37
N ASP A 27 -12.07 -9.27 -8.93
CA ASP A 27 -11.36 -8.31 -9.76
C ASP A 27 -10.15 -8.92 -10.49
N LEU A 28 -9.66 -10.09 -10.04
CA LEU A 28 -8.43 -10.70 -10.57
C LEU A 28 -8.46 -10.93 -12.09
N PRO A 29 -9.59 -11.36 -12.71
CA PRO A 29 -9.66 -11.50 -14.18
C PRO A 29 -9.50 -10.18 -14.93
N ASP A 30 -10.12 -9.09 -14.45
CA ASP A 30 -10.00 -7.75 -15.06
C ASP A 30 -8.57 -7.21 -14.89
N PHE A 31 -7.96 -7.42 -13.73
CA PHE A 31 -6.56 -7.09 -13.48
C PHE A 31 -5.62 -7.85 -14.42
N LEU A 32 -5.76 -9.17 -14.52
CA LEU A 32 -4.99 -10.03 -15.42
C LEU A 32 -5.13 -9.62 -16.88
N TYR A 33 -6.31 -9.19 -17.30
CA TYR A 33 -6.51 -8.65 -18.63
C TYR A 33 -5.62 -7.43 -18.87
N TYR A 34 -5.57 -6.48 -17.94
CA TYR A 34 -4.69 -5.31 -18.09
C TYR A 34 -3.21 -5.68 -18.06
N VAL A 35 -2.79 -6.54 -17.14
CA VAL A 35 -1.39 -6.99 -17.07
C VAL A 35 -0.94 -7.63 -18.39
N ARG A 36 -1.78 -8.44 -19.04
CA ARG A 36 -1.45 -9.08 -20.32
C ARG A 36 -1.38 -8.14 -21.52
N HIS A 37 -2.08 -7.01 -21.49
CA HIS A 37 -2.24 -6.14 -22.67
C HIS A 37 -1.49 -4.82 -22.53
N GLU A 38 -0.70 -4.64 -21.46
CA GLU A 38 0.10 -3.46 -21.20
C GLU A 38 1.51 -3.91 -20.82
N ASP A 39 2.46 -3.74 -21.75
CA ASP A 39 3.83 -4.29 -21.64
C ASP A 39 4.50 -3.92 -20.32
N ALA A 40 4.36 -2.67 -19.89
CA ALA A 40 4.90 -2.19 -18.62
C ALA A 40 4.30 -2.91 -17.39
N MET A 41 3.04 -3.33 -17.45
CA MET A 41 2.42 -4.08 -16.37
C MET A 41 2.83 -5.55 -16.42
N ALA A 42 2.97 -6.13 -17.62
CA ALA A 42 3.48 -7.49 -17.79
C ALA A 42 4.88 -7.63 -17.18
N GLU A 43 5.77 -6.67 -17.47
CA GLU A 43 7.14 -6.63 -16.93
C GLU A 43 7.18 -6.56 -15.40
N ILE A 44 6.23 -5.86 -14.77
CA ILE A 44 6.17 -5.71 -13.31
C ILE A 44 5.60 -6.95 -12.63
N TYR A 45 4.59 -7.60 -13.22
CA TYR A 45 3.75 -8.58 -12.52
C TYR A 45 3.96 -10.03 -12.93
N PHE A 46 4.54 -10.30 -14.10
CA PHE A 46 4.83 -11.67 -14.53
C PHE A 46 6.20 -12.13 -14.07
N GLU A 47 6.27 -13.40 -13.68
CA GLU A 47 7.53 -14.10 -13.47
C GLU A 47 8.35 -14.10 -14.76
N GLU A 48 9.68 -14.06 -14.65
CA GLU A 48 10.58 -14.10 -15.80
C GLU A 48 10.22 -15.28 -16.72
N ASP A 49 10.05 -15.00 -18.02
CA ASP A 49 9.76 -15.96 -19.08
C ASP A 49 8.42 -16.73 -18.98
N VAL A 50 7.51 -16.37 -18.07
CA VAL A 50 6.20 -17.04 -17.94
C VAL A 50 5.08 -16.04 -17.64
N GLU A 51 3.95 -16.11 -18.36
CA GLU A 51 2.71 -15.35 -18.03
C GLU A 51 2.02 -15.89 -16.75
N LYS A 52 2.72 -15.80 -15.62
CA LYS A 52 2.25 -16.22 -14.31
C LYS A 52 2.46 -15.07 -13.34
N LEU A 53 1.37 -14.67 -12.68
CA LEU A 53 1.45 -13.69 -11.60
C LEU A 53 2.21 -14.26 -10.42
N ASP A 54 2.99 -13.39 -9.79
CA ASP A 54 3.61 -13.66 -8.50
C ASP A 54 2.55 -13.99 -7.41
N ASP A 55 2.93 -14.89 -6.51
CA ASP A 55 2.05 -15.36 -5.43
C ASP A 55 1.63 -14.22 -4.49
N GLU A 56 2.49 -13.23 -4.21
CA GLU A 56 2.15 -12.09 -3.34
C GLU A 56 1.02 -11.25 -3.97
N THR A 57 1.06 -11.05 -5.30
CA THR A 57 -0.01 -10.37 -6.03
C THR A 57 -1.32 -11.12 -5.90
N ILE A 58 -1.33 -12.44 -6.09
CA ILE A 58 -2.54 -13.26 -5.92
C ILE A 58 -3.07 -13.16 -4.47
N GLN A 59 -2.18 -13.17 -3.47
CA GLN A 59 -2.56 -13.01 -2.06
C GLN A 59 -3.15 -11.62 -1.76
N LEU A 60 -2.69 -10.55 -2.44
CA LEU A 60 -3.31 -9.23 -2.32
C LEU A 60 -4.79 -9.26 -2.68
N PHE A 61 -5.17 -9.89 -3.81
CA PHE A 61 -6.57 -10.01 -4.22
C PHE A 61 -7.38 -10.86 -3.23
N LYS A 62 -6.83 -11.98 -2.76
CA LYS A 62 -7.45 -12.85 -1.73
C LYS A 62 -7.66 -12.13 -0.39
N HIS A 63 -6.78 -11.19 -0.05
CA HIS A 63 -6.83 -10.43 1.19
C HIS A 63 -7.39 -9.02 1.03
N ASN A 64 -8.24 -8.81 0.03
CA ASN A 64 -8.92 -7.53 -0.23
C ASN A 64 -7.94 -6.35 -0.32
N GLY A 65 -6.89 -6.50 -1.12
CA GLY A 65 -5.87 -5.49 -1.37
C GLY A 65 -4.96 -5.18 -0.19
N LYS A 66 -4.92 -6.01 0.85
CA LYS A 66 -4.16 -5.74 2.08
C LYS A 66 -3.36 -6.97 2.50
N LEU A 67 -2.05 -6.93 2.31
CA LEU A 67 -1.15 -8.02 2.65
C LEU A 67 -0.09 -7.57 3.66
N LEU A 68 -0.33 -7.85 4.94
CA LEU A 68 0.66 -7.68 6.00
C LEU A 68 1.52 -8.94 6.14
N HIS A 69 2.80 -8.82 5.77
CA HIS A 69 3.78 -9.90 5.73
C HIS A 69 4.19 -10.39 7.12
N LYS A 70 4.85 -11.56 7.17
CA LYS A 70 5.36 -12.16 8.41
C LYS A 70 6.28 -11.15 9.12
N ASN A 71 6.16 -11.06 10.44
CA ASN A 71 6.82 -10.09 11.33
C ASN A 71 6.25 -8.65 11.34
N ASN A 72 5.18 -8.36 10.57
CA ASN A 72 4.54 -7.04 10.50
C ASN A 72 5.52 -5.89 10.14
N THR A 73 6.61 -6.20 9.43
CA THR A 73 7.61 -5.22 9.00
C THR A 73 7.44 -4.78 7.56
N ARG A 74 6.70 -5.53 6.73
CA ARG A 74 6.32 -5.17 5.37
C ARG A 74 4.80 -5.27 5.20
N CYS A 75 4.21 -4.29 4.55
CA CYS A 75 2.80 -4.29 4.18
C CYS A 75 2.69 -3.92 2.70
N ASP A 76 2.07 -4.78 1.92
CA ASP A 76 1.69 -4.45 0.55
C ASP A 76 0.22 -4.08 0.56
N LEU A 77 -0.14 -3.04 -0.19
CA LEU A 77 -1.51 -2.59 -0.35
C LEU A 77 -1.79 -2.23 -1.80
N MET A 78 -2.97 -2.57 -2.27
CA MET A 78 -3.43 -2.20 -3.61
C MET A 78 -4.76 -1.48 -3.51
N LEU A 79 -4.87 -0.33 -4.16
CA LEU A 79 -6.12 0.35 -4.40
C LEU A 79 -6.50 0.22 -5.88
N VAL A 80 -7.79 0.24 -6.15
CA VAL A 80 -8.38 0.15 -7.48
C VAL A 80 -9.44 1.22 -7.63
N LEU A 81 -9.45 1.83 -8.81
CA LEU A 81 -10.49 2.74 -9.22
C LEU A 81 -11.44 1.99 -10.15
N ARG A 82 -12.75 2.04 -9.85
CA ARG A 82 -13.79 1.42 -10.66
C ARG A 82 -14.66 2.47 -11.34
N ASP A 83 -15.11 2.16 -12.55
CA ASP A 83 -16.28 2.79 -13.15
C ASP A 83 -17.35 1.71 -13.40
N ASN A 84 -18.55 1.94 -12.89
CA ASN A 84 -19.67 1.01 -13.01
C ASN A 84 -19.33 -0.44 -12.57
N GLY A 85 -18.53 -0.57 -11.50
CA GLY A 85 -18.15 -1.85 -10.92
C GLY A 85 -16.99 -2.57 -11.59
N LYS A 86 -16.42 -2.03 -12.69
CA LYS A 86 -15.24 -2.60 -13.35
C LYS A 86 -13.99 -1.83 -13.02
N ILE A 87 -12.86 -2.51 -12.85
CA ILE A 87 -11.57 -1.84 -12.67
C ILE A 87 -11.22 -1.06 -13.93
N ILE A 88 -10.86 0.21 -13.73
CA ILE A 88 -10.33 1.08 -14.77
C ILE A 88 -8.88 1.49 -14.47
N GLY A 89 -8.41 1.33 -13.23
CA GLY A 89 -7.02 1.57 -12.84
C GLY A 89 -6.72 1.02 -11.46
N PHE A 90 -5.44 0.93 -11.14
CA PHE A 90 -4.95 0.46 -9.85
C PHE A 90 -3.64 1.14 -9.47
N ILE A 91 -3.33 1.12 -8.18
CA ILE A 91 -2.07 1.58 -7.60
C ILE A 91 -1.67 0.63 -6.48
N GLU A 92 -0.42 0.17 -6.50
CA GLU A 92 0.14 -0.71 -5.47
C GLU A 92 1.27 0.00 -4.72
N LEU A 93 1.23 -0.07 -3.39
CA LEU A 93 2.31 0.37 -2.51
C LEU A 93 2.88 -0.81 -1.73
N ARG A 94 4.19 -0.83 -1.57
CA ARG A 94 4.93 -1.76 -0.70
C ARG A 94 5.60 -0.94 0.39
N LEU A 95 5.05 -0.97 1.58
CA LEU A 95 5.50 -0.18 2.72
C LEU A 95 6.35 -1.05 3.65
N SER A 96 7.46 -0.52 4.16
CA SER A 96 8.38 -1.26 5.02
C SER A 96 8.85 -0.46 6.24
N LYS A 97 8.84 -1.10 7.42
CA LYS A 97 9.51 -0.63 8.65
C LYS A 97 10.96 -1.09 8.73
N ASN A 98 11.40 -1.99 7.84
CA ASN A 98 12.81 -2.39 7.78
C ASN A 98 13.62 -1.26 7.12
N PRO A 99 14.63 -0.66 7.80
CA PRO A 99 15.46 0.39 7.21
C PRO A 99 16.24 -0.05 5.97
N GLU A 100 16.47 -1.35 5.78
CA GLU A 100 17.18 -1.89 4.60
C GLU A 100 16.26 -2.03 3.37
N MET A 101 14.94 -1.94 3.56
CA MET A 101 13.96 -2.03 2.48
C MET A 101 13.22 -0.71 2.36
N LEU A 102 13.52 0.05 1.31
CA LEU A 102 12.83 1.31 1.05
C LEU A 102 11.37 1.04 0.65
N PRO A 103 10.42 1.85 1.17
CA PRO A 103 9.05 1.82 0.67
C PRO A 103 9.00 2.12 -0.82
N GLN A 104 8.07 1.50 -1.53
CA GLN A 104 7.96 1.58 -2.97
C GLN A 104 6.52 1.85 -3.41
N LEU A 105 6.35 2.76 -4.37
CA LEU A 105 5.18 2.76 -5.24
C LEU A 105 5.46 1.71 -6.31
N PHE A 106 4.89 0.52 -6.14
CA PHE A 106 5.24 -0.64 -6.95
C PHE A 106 4.62 -0.56 -8.35
N SER A 107 3.37 -0.11 -8.44
CA SER A 107 2.70 0.06 -9.74
C SER A 107 1.68 1.18 -9.70
N LEU A 108 1.47 1.80 -10.86
CA LEU A 108 0.36 2.71 -11.13
C LEU A 108 -0.12 2.45 -12.55
N PHE A 109 -1.39 2.08 -12.67
CA PHE A 109 -2.03 1.79 -13.94
C PHE A 109 -3.31 2.58 -14.12
N MET A 110 -3.52 3.08 -15.33
CA MET A 110 -4.80 3.57 -15.79
C MET A 110 -5.08 3.09 -17.21
N ASN A 111 -6.25 2.48 -17.40
CA ASN A 111 -6.78 2.16 -18.72
C ASN A 111 -6.75 3.39 -19.63
N GLU A 112 -6.26 3.21 -20.86
CA GLU A 112 -6.05 4.27 -21.86
C GLU A 112 -7.26 5.19 -22.06
N SER A 113 -8.46 4.62 -22.12
CA SER A 113 -9.71 5.37 -22.31
C SER A 113 -10.09 6.27 -21.13
N TYR A 114 -9.39 6.13 -20.00
CA TYR A 114 -9.55 6.90 -18.78
C TYR A 114 -8.32 7.77 -18.45
N ARG A 115 -7.23 7.68 -19.22
CA ARG A 115 -6.06 8.57 -19.08
C ARG A 115 -6.44 10.03 -19.39
N ARG A 116 -5.61 10.98 -18.94
CA ARG A 116 -5.80 12.44 -19.11
C ARG A 116 -7.07 13.03 -18.46
N LYS A 117 -7.70 12.31 -17.53
CA LYS A 117 -8.86 12.77 -16.74
C LYS A 117 -8.54 13.14 -15.28
N GLY A 118 -7.25 13.19 -14.92
CA GLY A 118 -6.81 13.46 -13.55
C GLY A 118 -7.00 12.31 -12.55
N LEU A 119 -7.42 11.12 -13.02
CA LEU A 119 -7.70 9.96 -12.15
C LEU A 119 -6.44 9.40 -11.46
N SER A 120 -5.29 9.41 -12.15
CA SER A 120 -4.02 9.02 -11.52
C SER A 120 -3.66 9.92 -10.36
N ASN A 121 -3.90 11.24 -10.46
CA ASN A 121 -3.65 12.16 -9.34
C ASN A 121 -4.54 11.83 -8.14
N LEU A 122 -5.81 11.49 -8.39
CA LEU A 122 -6.73 11.04 -7.34
C LEU A 122 -6.19 9.79 -6.66
N MET A 123 -5.82 8.75 -7.41
CA MET A 123 -5.28 7.51 -6.83
C MET A 123 -3.99 7.75 -6.05
N MET A 124 -3.07 8.56 -6.61
CA MET A 124 -1.81 8.94 -5.96
C MET A 124 -2.04 9.62 -4.61
N VAL A 125 -2.92 10.63 -4.54
CA VAL A 125 -3.20 11.34 -3.27
C VAL A 125 -3.70 10.37 -2.20
N TYR A 126 -4.65 9.50 -2.53
CA TYR A 126 -5.20 8.55 -1.57
C TYR A 126 -4.26 7.39 -1.22
N ALA A 127 -3.42 6.96 -2.15
CA ALA A 127 -2.41 5.96 -1.87
C ALA A 127 -1.34 6.52 -0.92
N LEU A 128 -0.85 7.74 -1.18
CA LEU A 128 0.20 8.38 -0.38
C LEU A 128 -0.26 8.80 1.02
N ASP A 129 -1.58 8.89 1.28
CA ASP A 129 -2.10 8.96 2.65
C ASP A 129 -1.62 7.77 3.49
N PHE A 130 -1.51 6.55 2.94
CA PHE A 130 -1.01 5.40 3.69
C PHE A 130 0.47 5.51 4.05
N LEU A 131 1.30 6.06 3.16
CA LEU A 131 2.70 6.35 3.47
C LEU A 131 2.77 7.28 4.68
N VAL A 132 2.07 8.42 4.62
CA VAL A 132 2.09 9.44 5.69
C VAL A 132 1.55 8.89 7.01
N HIS A 133 0.41 8.20 7.01
CA HIS A 133 -0.19 7.66 8.24
C HIS A 133 0.57 6.46 8.83
N SER A 134 1.40 5.78 8.03
CA SER A 134 2.32 4.75 8.53
C SER A 134 3.59 5.31 9.20
N GLY A 135 3.76 6.64 9.19
CA GLY A 135 4.93 7.33 9.74
C GLY A 135 6.20 7.21 8.88
N GLN A 136 6.06 6.65 7.68
CA GLN A 136 7.14 6.61 6.69
C GLN A 136 7.22 7.95 5.97
N ASN A 137 8.43 8.31 5.54
CA ASN A 137 8.68 9.61 4.91
C ASN A 137 9.32 9.46 3.52
N ASN A 138 9.89 8.29 3.23
CA ASN A 138 10.53 8.03 1.97
C ASN A 138 9.75 7.03 1.14
N MET A 139 9.83 7.17 -0.18
CA MET A 139 9.26 6.24 -1.13
C MET A 139 10.06 6.28 -2.43
N THR A 140 10.22 5.13 -3.06
CA THR A 140 10.86 4.99 -4.37
C THR A 140 9.85 4.54 -5.41
N VAL A 141 10.16 4.79 -6.69
CA VAL A 141 9.36 4.33 -7.82
C VAL A 141 10.26 4.12 -9.02
N SER A 142 10.03 3.07 -9.81
CA SER A 142 10.70 2.85 -11.09
C SER A 142 9.78 3.37 -12.20
N PRO A 143 10.11 4.50 -12.84
CA PRO A 143 9.20 5.13 -13.80
C PRO A 143 9.30 4.52 -15.19
N THR A 144 8.16 4.45 -15.89
CA THR A 144 8.12 4.46 -17.35
C THR A 144 8.06 5.90 -17.87
N ALA A 145 8.42 6.13 -19.12
CA ALA A 145 8.35 7.45 -19.76
C ALA A 145 6.98 8.14 -19.61
N GLU A 146 5.88 7.39 -19.75
CA GLU A 146 4.52 7.95 -19.59
C GLU A 146 4.23 8.35 -18.13
N SER A 147 4.72 7.56 -17.18
CA SER A 147 4.46 7.73 -15.75
C SER A 147 5.22 8.89 -15.10
N LEU A 148 6.35 9.32 -15.70
CA LEU A 148 7.12 10.50 -15.26
C LEU A 148 6.25 11.74 -15.09
N THR A 149 5.28 11.91 -16.01
CA THR A 149 4.34 13.04 -15.98
C THR A 149 3.47 13.08 -14.72
N VAL A 150 3.30 11.94 -14.04
CA VAL A 150 2.60 11.85 -12.75
C VAL A 150 3.60 12.01 -11.61
N TYR A 151 4.65 11.20 -11.56
CA TYR A 151 5.55 11.16 -10.40
C TYR A 151 6.26 12.49 -10.12
N ASN A 152 6.74 13.18 -11.16
CA ASN A 152 7.37 14.51 -11.04
C ASN A 152 6.47 15.54 -10.31
N LYS A 153 5.15 15.41 -10.41
CA LYS A 153 4.21 16.31 -9.73
C LYS A 153 4.11 16.04 -8.23
N PHE A 154 4.34 14.79 -7.82
CA PHE A 154 4.18 14.35 -6.43
C PHE A 154 5.47 14.47 -5.61
N GLY A 155 6.47 15.21 -6.10
CA GLY A 155 7.72 15.42 -5.37
C GLY A 155 8.71 14.27 -5.52
N PHE A 156 8.54 13.39 -6.51
CA PHE A 156 9.58 12.44 -6.88
C PHE A 156 10.70 13.14 -7.67
N TYR A 157 11.94 12.81 -7.34
CA TYR A 157 13.16 13.38 -7.91
C TYR A 157 14.25 12.31 -8.10
N PRO A 158 15.25 12.54 -8.97
CA PRO A 158 16.37 11.62 -9.14
C PRO A 158 17.24 11.49 -7.88
N PRO A 159 17.75 10.29 -7.54
CA PRO A 159 18.43 10.04 -6.27
C PRO A 159 19.72 10.83 -6.07
N GLU A 160 20.39 11.28 -7.12
CA GLU A 160 21.61 12.09 -7.05
C GLU A 160 21.40 13.46 -6.36
N PHE A 161 20.15 13.93 -6.24
CA PHE A 161 19.83 15.16 -5.51
C PHE A 161 19.65 14.94 -3.99
N ASP A 162 19.58 13.70 -3.50
CA ASP A 162 19.24 13.43 -2.10
C ASP A 162 20.33 13.90 -1.11
N GLU A 163 21.59 13.75 -1.51
CA GLU A 163 22.74 14.14 -0.68
C GLU A 163 23.00 15.65 -0.70
N ASP A 164 22.53 16.38 -1.72
CA ASP A 164 22.72 17.82 -1.90
C ASP A 164 21.39 18.59 -1.79
N ASN A 165 21.11 19.04 -0.57
CA ASN A 165 19.90 19.83 -0.25
C ASN A 165 19.75 21.10 -1.10
N ASP A 166 20.86 21.76 -1.49
CA ASP A 166 20.81 22.97 -2.30
C ASP A 166 20.50 22.63 -3.76
N ALA A 167 21.05 21.54 -4.27
CA ALA A 167 20.70 21.03 -5.60
C ALA A 167 19.23 20.59 -5.66
N LEU A 168 18.74 19.87 -4.64
CA LEU A 168 17.34 19.46 -4.54
C LEU A 168 16.38 20.66 -4.43
N LYS A 169 16.78 21.70 -3.69
CA LYS A 169 16.02 22.94 -3.66
C LYS A 169 15.91 23.58 -5.04
N LYS A 170 17.03 23.71 -5.76
CA LYS A 170 17.04 24.24 -7.14
C LYS A 170 16.22 23.37 -8.09
N TRP A 171 16.23 22.05 -7.91
CA TRP A 171 15.38 21.12 -8.65
C TRP A 171 13.89 21.47 -8.47
N PHE A 172 13.45 21.74 -7.24
CA PHE A 172 12.06 22.12 -6.98
C PHE A 172 11.71 23.58 -7.30
N GLU A 173 12.70 24.47 -7.50
CA GLU A 173 12.50 25.82 -8.04
C GLU A 173 12.14 25.82 -9.54
N LYS A 174 12.53 24.77 -10.28
CA LYS A 174 12.08 24.56 -11.67
C LYS A 174 10.56 24.36 -11.74
N THR A 175 9.98 24.71 -12.88
CA THR A 175 8.59 24.39 -13.20
C THR A 175 8.38 22.88 -13.36
N GLU A 176 7.12 22.43 -13.26
CA GLU A 176 6.76 21.02 -13.52
C GLU A 176 7.22 20.58 -14.93
N SER A 177 7.18 21.46 -15.93
CA SER A 177 7.59 21.15 -17.31
C SER A 177 9.10 21.00 -17.42
N GLU A 178 9.88 21.95 -16.88
CA GLU A 178 11.35 21.90 -16.95
C GLU A 178 11.91 20.64 -16.29
N ARG A 179 11.38 20.26 -15.10
CA ARG A 179 11.77 18.99 -14.47
C ARG A 179 11.43 17.78 -15.32
N LEU A 180 10.29 17.80 -16.01
CA LEU A 180 9.88 16.69 -16.86
C LEU A 180 10.78 16.57 -18.08
N ASP A 181 11.14 17.69 -18.71
CA ASP A 181 12.05 17.73 -19.85
C ASP A 181 13.42 17.15 -19.44
N ASP A 182 13.97 17.58 -18.30
CA ASP A 182 15.22 17.04 -17.77
C ASP A 182 15.15 15.53 -17.49
N LEU A 183 14.04 15.03 -16.92
CA LEU A 183 13.83 13.60 -16.64
C LEU A 183 13.68 12.75 -17.90
N VAL A 184 13.28 13.35 -19.02
CA VAL A 184 13.17 12.65 -20.32
C VAL A 184 14.52 12.62 -21.02
N ASP A 185 15.28 13.71 -20.93
CA ASP A 185 16.60 13.83 -21.53
C ASP A 185 17.66 13.00 -20.78
N ASP A 186 17.56 12.91 -19.45
CA ASP A 186 18.43 12.11 -18.59
C ASP A 186 17.60 11.23 -17.63
N PRO A 187 17.12 10.06 -18.10
CA PRO A 187 16.22 9.21 -17.33
C PRO A 187 16.97 8.49 -16.20
N SER A 188 16.45 8.62 -14.98
CA SER A 188 16.87 7.82 -13.84
C SER A 188 16.17 6.47 -13.79
N GLU A 189 16.90 5.41 -13.39
CA GLU A 189 16.37 4.05 -13.19
C GLU A 189 15.22 4.02 -12.17
N PHE A 190 15.32 4.88 -11.14
CA PHE A 190 14.26 5.10 -10.16
C PHE A 190 14.23 6.56 -9.73
N LEU A 191 13.07 6.98 -9.24
CA LEU A 191 12.91 8.26 -8.55
C LEU A 191 12.66 7.99 -7.07
N MET A 192 12.99 8.98 -6.25
CA MET A 192 12.72 8.95 -4.83
C MET A 192 11.94 10.19 -4.39
N MET A 193 11.22 10.03 -3.29
CA MET A 193 10.54 11.10 -2.58
C MET A 193 11.00 10.99 -1.11
N ASP A 194 11.47 12.08 -0.50
CA ASP A 194 11.73 12.16 0.94
C ASP A 194 11.01 13.36 1.56
N LEU A 195 9.93 13.08 2.28
CA LEU A 195 9.10 14.06 2.97
C LEU A 195 9.77 14.66 4.22
N LYS A 196 10.95 14.16 4.64
CA LYS A 196 11.77 14.86 5.64
C LYS A 196 12.45 16.09 5.03
N ASN A 197 12.77 16.06 3.74
CA ASN A 197 13.31 17.23 3.04
C ASN A 197 12.21 18.29 2.85
N GLN A 198 12.50 19.52 3.25
CA GLN A 198 11.51 20.60 3.24
C GLN A 198 11.05 20.97 1.81
N SER A 199 11.95 20.98 0.83
CA SER A 199 11.63 21.31 -0.56
C SER A 199 10.75 20.24 -1.19
N CYS A 200 11.10 18.97 -0.98
CA CYS A 200 10.30 17.83 -1.42
C CYS A 200 8.90 17.85 -0.77
N ARG A 201 8.83 17.98 0.56
CA ARG A 201 7.56 18.05 1.28
C ARG A 201 6.67 19.19 0.79
N ALA A 202 7.25 20.38 0.56
CA ALA A 202 6.48 21.52 0.05
C ALA A 202 5.94 21.28 -1.36
N ALA A 203 6.72 20.66 -2.25
CA ALA A 203 6.27 20.29 -3.59
C ALA A 203 5.11 19.27 -3.53
N PHE A 204 5.27 18.22 -2.72
CA PHE A 204 4.25 17.19 -2.47
C PHE A 204 2.94 17.80 -1.93
N GLU A 205 3.00 18.55 -0.82
CA GLU A 205 1.82 19.15 -0.19
C GLU A 205 1.11 20.14 -1.13
N SER A 206 1.88 20.95 -1.86
CA SER A 206 1.36 21.89 -2.85
C SER A 206 0.59 21.17 -3.96
N HIS A 207 1.17 20.08 -4.50
CA HIS A 207 0.50 19.31 -5.54
C HIS A 207 -0.74 18.57 -5.02
N CYS A 208 -0.68 17.93 -3.86
CA CYS A 208 -1.85 17.29 -3.24
C CYS A 208 -3.01 18.28 -3.03
N LYS A 209 -2.70 19.49 -2.56
CA LYS A 209 -3.68 20.58 -2.43
C LYS A 209 -4.24 21.05 -3.77
N LYS A 210 -3.39 21.19 -4.79
CA LYS A 210 -3.82 21.55 -6.16
C LYS A 210 -4.70 20.46 -6.77
N ALA A 211 -4.26 19.21 -6.74
CA ALA A 211 -4.95 18.07 -7.35
C ALA A 211 -6.34 17.85 -6.75
N SER A 212 -6.46 17.90 -5.42
CA SER A 212 -7.73 17.67 -4.71
C SER A 212 -8.84 18.67 -5.06
N GLN A 213 -8.49 19.88 -5.51
CA GLN A 213 -9.46 20.88 -6.00
C GLN A 213 -10.11 20.50 -7.33
N TYR A 214 -9.44 19.64 -8.12
CA TYR A 214 -9.85 19.26 -9.47
C TYR A 214 -10.25 17.79 -9.57
N PHE A 215 -10.47 17.11 -8.45
CA PHE A 215 -10.96 15.73 -8.48
C PHE A 215 -12.32 15.67 -9.16
N VAL A 216 -12.42 14.75 -10.13
CA VAL A 216 -13.71 14.35 -10.69
C VAL A 216 -14.59 13.81 -9.57
N LYS A 217 -15.91 13.85 -9.74
CA LYS A 217 -16.82 13.29 -8.75
C LYS A 217 -16.59 11.78 -8.61
N PHE A 218 -16.39 11.32 -7.39
CA PHE A 218 -16.13 9.92 -7.04
C PHE A 218 -16.64 9.61 -5.63
N ASP A 219 -16.74 8.33 -5.32
CA ASP A 219 -16.98 7.81 -3.99
C ASP A 219 -15.75 7.04 -3.50
N ILE A 220 -15.54 7.03 -2.19
CA ILE A 220 -14.58 6.13 -1.53
C ILE A 220 -15.41 5.09 -0.77
N SER A 221 -15.06 3.82 -0.94
CA SER A 221 -15.75 2.74 -0.22
C SER A 221 -15.68 2.94 1.30
N LYS A 222 -16.63 2.35 2.03
CA LYS A 222 -16.63 2.43 3.50
C LYS A 222 -15.36 1.83 4.11
N ARG A 223 -14.96 0.64 3.63
CA ARG A 223 -13.75 -0.06 4.13
C ARG A 223 -12.48 0.75 3.91
N LEU A 224 -12.36 1.42 2.77
CA LEU A 224 -11.21 2.28 2.50
C LEU A 224 -11.24 3.55 3.35
N LYS A 225 -12.40 4.22 3.48
CA LYS A 225 -12.56 5.40 4.34
C LYS A 225 -12.12 5.15 5.79
N ASP A 226 -12.43 3.96 6.33
CA ASP A 226 -12.08 3.59 7.71
C ASP A 226 -10.57 3.35 7.89
N ASP A 227 -9.88 2.93 6.82
CA ASP A 227 -8.46 2.57 6.85
C ASP A 227 -7.52 3.74 6.49
N LEU A 228 -7.95 4.70 5.66
CA LEU A 228 -7.11 5.80 5.12
C LEU A 228 -6.32 6.61 6.16
N LYS A 229 -6.80 6.67 7.40
CA LYS A 229 -6.19 7.44 8.50
C LYS A 229 -5.47 6.56 9.53
N THR A 230 -5.24 5.30 9.19
CA THR A 230 -4.69 4.30 10.11
C THR A 230 -3.29 3.90 9.66
N ASP A 231 -2.37 3.71 10.62
CA ASP A 231 -1.11 3.03 10.35
C ASP A 231 -1.39 1.60 9.84
N VAL A 232 -0.95 1.29 8.61
CA VAL A 232 -1.16 -0.01 7.97
C VAL A 232 -0.59 -1.17 8.79
N PHE A 233 0.47 -0.94 9.56
CA PHE A 233 1.11 -1.95 10.40
C PHE A 233 0.31 -2.23 11.69
N GLU A 234 -0.68 -1.40 11.98
CA GLU A 234 -1.57 -1.50 13.15
C GLU A 234 -2.96 -2.07 12.79
N TRP A 235 -3.23 -2.35 11.50
CA TRP A 235 -4.54 -2.86 11.04
C TRP A 235 -5.03 -4.09 11.80
N ARG A 236 -4.13 -5.02 12.16
CA ARG A 236 -4.49 -6.23 12.94
C ARG A 236 -4.78 -5.96 14.41
N LYS A 237 -4.31 -4.85 14.99
CA LYS A 237 -4.51 -4.54 16.42
C LYS A 237 -5.91 -4.00 16.73
N LYS A 238 -6.68 -3.59 15.71
CA LYS A 238 -8.08 -3.16 15.87
C LYS A 238 -9.06 -4.31 16.17
N ALA A 239 -8.64 -5.57 16.07
CA ALA A 239 -9.44 -6.73 16.45
C ALA A 239 -9.19 -7.16 17.91
N VAL A 240 -9.33 -6.23 18.87
CA VAL A 240 -9.61 -6.60 20.27
C VAL A 240 -11.01 -6.10 20.58
N THR A 241 -12.00 -6.88 20.15
CA THR A 241 -13.35 -6.77 20.70
C THR A 241 -13.21 -6.91 22.22
N PRO A 242 -13.73 -5.99 23.05
CA PRO A 242 -13.72 -6.21 24.48
C PRO A 242 -14.48 -7.51 24.72
N ILE A 243 -13.91 -8.42 25.52
CA ILE A 243 -14.64 -9.57 26.06
C ILE A 243 -15.85 -8.96 26.76
N SER A 244 -17.00 -9.05 26.10
CA SER A 244 -18.28 -8.70 26.67
C SER A 244 -18.52 -9.73 27.76
N LEU A 245 -18.17 -9.40 28.99
CA LEU A 245 -18.69 -10.06 30.18
C LEU A 245 -20.19 -9.72 30.25
N SER A 246 -20.97 -10.38 29.38
CA SER A 246 -22.42 -10.37 29.46
C SER A 246 -22.81 -11.03 30.77
N LYS A 247 -23.39 -10.23 31.67
CA LYS A 247 -24.03 -10.66 32.91
C LYS A 247 -24.99 -11.83 32.66
N SER A 248 -24.77 -12.94 33.35
CA SER A 248 -25.77 -13.92 33.82
C SER A 248 -25.00 -14.94 34.67
N GLY A 249 -25.30 -15.25 35.92
CA GLY A 249 -26.34 -14.80 36.82
C GLY A 249 -25.93 -15.16 38.26
N LEU A 250 -26.74 -14.69 39.20
CA LEU A 250 -26.73 -15.04 40.61
C LEU A 250 -26.38 -16.52 40.87
N GLY A 251 -25.33 -16.75 41.66
CA GLY A 251 -24.93 -18.06 42.17
C GLY A 251 -24.56 -17.97 43.65
N VAL A 252 -25.61 -17.94 44.48
CA VAL A 252 -25.71 -18.37 45.89
C VAL A 252 -24.41 -18.51 46.69
N LEU A 253 -24.23 -17.62 47.67
CA LEU A 253 -23.40 -17.85 48.85
C LEU A 253 -24.03 -19.00 49.68
N GLY A 254 -23.37 -20.14 49.72
CA GLY A 254 -23.72 -21.27 50.58
C GLY A 254 -22.45 -21.88 51.16
N ALA A 255 -22.22 -21.64 52.45
CA ALA A 255 -21.10 -22.19 53.22
C ALA A 255 -21.31 -23.67 53.55
N VAL A 256 -20.24 -24.48 53.48
CA VAL A 256 -20.01 -25.61 54.40
C VAL A 256 -18.50 -25.77 54.64
N ASP A 257 -18.12 -25.64 55.91
CA ASP A 257 -16.83 -25.91 56.52
C ASP A 257 -16.34 -27.36 56.35
N GLY A 258 -15.01 -27.57 56.31
CA GLY A 258 -14.46 -28.93 56.28
C GLY A 258 -12.94 -29.08 56.34
N LYS A 259 -12.32 -28.65 57.45
CA LYS A 259 -11.00 -29.03 58.01
C LYS A 259 -10.17 -30.12 57.27
N LYS A 260 -8.89 -29.84 57.01
CA LYS A 260 -7.75 -30.63 57.52
C LYS A 260 -6.40 -29.88 57.46
N LYS A 261 -5.59 -30.12 58.50
CA LYS A 261 -4.37 -29.42 58.93
C LYS A 261 -3.09 -29.97 58.28
N ARG A 262 -2.13 -29.05 58.05
CA ARG A 262 -0.64 -29.10 58.19
C ARG A 262 0.11 -30.46 58.13
N LYS A 263 1.22 -30.49 57.38
CA LYS A 263 2.59 -30.36 57.95
C LYS A 263 3.67 -30.11 56.88
N VAL A 264 4.61 -29.24 57.26
CA VAL A 264 5.90 -28.93 56.64
C VAL A 264 6.90 -30.04 56.99
N ASP A 265 7.88 -30.32 56.13
CA ASP A 265 9.30 -30.27 56.52
C ASP A 265 10.23 -30.14 55.29
N GLN A 266 11.16 -29.19 55.44
CA GLN A 266 12.29 -28.86 54.57
C GLN A 266 13.36 -29.96 54.65
N ILE A 267 14.24 -30.05 53.64
CA ILE A 267 15.71 -30.14 53.76
C ILE A 267 16.30 -29.93 52.34
N GLU A 268 16.99 -28.80 52.14
CA GLU A 268 18.27 -28.68 51.40
C GLU A 268 19.33 -28.29 52.47
N PRO A 269 20.66 -28.26 52.23
CA PRO A 269 21.47 -28.48 51.00
C PRO A 269 22.58 -29.55 51.25
N ASP A 270 23.54 -29.90 50.38
CA ASP A 270 24.76 -29.11 50.13
C ASP A 270 25.74 -29.76 49.10
N LEU A 271 26.60 -28.88 48.60
CA LEU A 271 27.67 -28.86 47.59
C LEU A 271 28.72 -29.99 47.57
N SER A 272 29.26 -30.26 46.37
CA SER A 272 30.71 -30.21 45.99
C SER A 272 30.90 -30.83 44.59
N GLN A 273 31.15 -30.02 43.55
CA GLN A 273 32.43 -29.50 43.03
C GLN A 273 33.21 -30.46 42.10
N ASP A 274 33.46 -29.93 40.88
CA ASP A 274 34.66 -30.05 40.01
C ASP A 274 35.19 -31.45 39.66
N SER A 275 35.46 -31.81 38.41
CA SER A 275 36.25 -31.06 37.42
C SER A 275 36.31 -31.83 36.08
N GLU A 276 36.24 -31.12 34.96
CA GLU A 276 36.82 -31.52 33.66
C GLU A 276 38.36 -31.44 33.75
N PRO A 277 39.18 -32.12 32.91
CA PRO A 277 39.18 -31.89 31.46
C PRO A 277 39.57 -33.09 30.55
N ARG A 278 39.53 -32.76 29.25
CA ARG A 278 39.61 -33.52 27.99
C ARG A 278 41.04 -34.03 27.62
N PRO A 279 41.28 -34.58 26.40
CA PRO A 279 41.59 -35.98 26.06
C PRO A 279 43.08 -36.21 25.66
N PRO A 280 43.42 -37.36 25.02
CA PRO A 280 44.46 -37.31 23.98
C PRO A 280 44.09 -38.03 22.67
N ASP A 281 44.89 -37.66 21.67
CA ASP A 281 44.77 -37.86 20.23
C ASP A 281 44.97 -39.29 19.69
N SER A 282 44.35 -39.47 18.52
CA SER A 282 44.71 -40.19 17.28
C SER A 282 45.88 -41.19 17.23
N PRO A 283 45.74 -42.18 16.33
CA PRO A 283 46.78 -42.55 15.37
C PRO A 283 46.46 -42.11 13.95
#